data_AF-A0A9D8XHR9-F1
#
_entry.id   AF-A0A9D8XHR9-F1
#
_cell.length_a   1.000
_cell.length_b   1.000
_cell.length_c   1.000
_cell.angle_alpha   90.00
_cell.angle_beta   90.00
_cell.angle_gamma   90.00
#
_symmetry.space_group_name_H-M   'P 1'
#
loop_
_entity.id
_entity.type
_entity.pdbx_description
1 polymer ?
#
loop_
_entity_poly.entity_id
_entity_poly.type
_entity_poly.pdbx_seq_one_letter_code
_entity_poly.pdbx_strand_id
1 'polypeptide(L)'
;MKKLLGYILLMLSAFTASAVELTWYVDAQHIWHFEEGSLDEGGLSMYYEQFQDADKISGIGIQFPIFEEIKGNELRAMLPLLKNLPLSDSLQLQVKQSRYRKQKHWDVGFYPYICRDKKYYRLNSFEWKIQQESPLLWKRDDYASRASFIAENESSQREAASRYASQSVMREGKWQKISVTENGIYRLSYKELEKMGFDPDKVQVYGYGGHLLEENFGKTERPYFDDLPKVAMYRNDKQGYLLFYAKGLQRWVYDAALGMFVRELNHYSNEAFYFLGETNDAQCLMQHAPEAGEADKISRHYTEFILHENDWTNLGLTGRECYGESFVSAAQQTFSFDLGPHYVKEENASLLVEFVARNTASSTCVINL
;
A
#
# COMPACT_ATOMS: atom_id res chain seq x y z
N MET A 1 -15.86 0.37 -23.61
CA MET A 1 -14.98 -0.82 -23.79
C MET A 1 -14.77 -1.45 -22.43
N LYS A 2 -14.76 -2.79 -22.35
CA LYS A 2 -14.42 -3.52 -21.12
C LYS A 2 -12.94 -3.93 -21.19
N LYS A 3 -12.25 -3.92 -20.05
CA LYS A 3 -11.02 -4.66 -19.81
C LYS A 3 -11.25 -5.53 -18.56
N LEU A 4 -10.75 -6.75 -18.60
CA LEU A 4 -10.76 -7.70 -17.49
C LEU A 4 -9.42 -8.41 -17.54
N LEU A 5 -8.65 -8.26 -16.48
CA LEU A 5 -7.22 -8.57 -16.39
C LEU A 5 -6.94 -9.07 -14.98
N GLY A 6 -5.95 -9.94 -14.80
CA GLY A 6 -5.60 -10.48 -13.49
C GLY A 6 -4.18 -11.05 -13.44
N TYR A 7 -3.86 -11.61 -12.27
CA TYR A 7 -2.66 -12.42 -11.99
C TYR A 7 -3.02 -13.52 -10.97
N ILE A 8 -2.16 -14.53 -10.83
CA ILE A 8 -2.45 -15.74 -10.04
C ILE A 8 -1.29 -16.06 -9.08
N LEU A 9 -1.55 -15.96 -7.77
CA LEU A 9 -0.65 -16.36 -6.69
C LEU A 9 -1.08 -17.73 -6.15
N LEU A 10 -0.30 -18.78 -6.44
CA LEU A 10 -0.60 -20.15 -6.05
C LEU A 10 0.32 -20.60 -4.91
N MET A 11 -0.15 -20.41 -3.69
CA MET A 11 0.38 -20.97 -2.45
C MET A 11 -0.04 -22.45 -2.29
N LEU A 12 0.45 -23.16 -1.27
CA LEU A 12 -0.03 -24.53 -0.99
C LEU A 12 -0.54 -24.80 0.45
N SER A 13 -1.85 -24.50 0.70
CA SER A 13 -2.80 -25.05 1.72
C SER A 13 -4.26 -24.45 1.70
N ALA A 14 -5.42 -25.01 1.26
CA ALA A 14 -5.99 -26.37 1.08
C ALA A 14 -7.08 -26.51 -0.05
N PHE A 15 -7.22 -27.69 -0.72
CA PHE A 15 -8.34 -27.98 -1.66
C PHE A 15 -8.90 -29.42 -1.63
N THR A 16 -10.22 -29.54 -1.49
CA THR A 16 -11.03 -30.71 -1.91
C THR A 16 -12.17 -30.21 -2.81
N ALA A 17 -12.56 -31.01 -3.81
CA ALA A 17 -13.29 -30.49 -4.96
C ALA A 17 -14.78 -30.17 -4.69
N SER A 18 -15.15 -28.90 -4.88
CA SER A 18 -16.48 -28.45 -5.29
C SER A 18 -16.35 -27.13 -6.06
N ALA A 19 -17.24 -26.85 -7.01
CA ALA A 19 -17.18 -25.63 -7.80
C ALA A 19 -17.63 -24.43 -6.95
N VAL A 20 -16.76 -23.44 -6.76
CA VAL A 20 -17.04 -22.25 -5.95
C VAL A 20 -17.43 -21.07 -6.84
N GLU A 21 -18.73 -20.73 -6.86
CA GLU A 21 -19.20 -19.48 -7.49
C GLU A 21 -18.93 -18.28 -6.57
N LEU A 22 -17.80 -17.60 -6.79
CA LEU A 22 -17.50 -16.34 -6.11
C LEU A 22 -18.39 -15.21 -6.65
N THR A 23 -19.43 -14.86 -5.89
CA THR A 23 -20.29 -13.69 -6.13
C THR A 23 -19.75 -12.49 -5.37
N TRP A 24 -19.24 -11.52 -6.13
CA TRP A 24 -18.58 -10.33 -5.58
C TRP A 24 -19.60 -9.22 -5.26
N TYR A 25 -19.58 -8.74 -4.02
CA TYR A 25 -20.17 -7.46 -3.66
C TYR A 25 -19.09 -6.40 -3.78
N VAL A 26 -19.38 -5.33 -4.52
CA VAL A 26 -18.46 -4.19 -4.64
C VAL A 26 -18.65 -3.31 -3.40
N ASP A 27 -17.70 -3.36 -2.47
CA ASP A 27 -17.57 -2.30 -1.47
C ASP A 27 -16.98 -1.08 -2.16
N ALA A 28 -17.86 -0.19 -2.60
CA ALA A 28 -17.48 0.94 -3.43
C ALA A 28 -16.78 2.02 -2.59
N GLN A 29 -15.63 2.50 -3.06
CA GLN A 29 -15.30 3.91 -2.82
C GLN A 29 -16.46 4.74 -3.37
N HIS A 30 -17.24 5.38 -2.48
CA HIS A 30 -18.54 5.96 -2.81
C HIS A 30 -18.40 7.23 -3.67
N ILE A 31 -18.17 7.04 -4.97
CA ILE A 31 -18.33 8.05 -6.01
C ILE A 31 -19.82 8.21 -6.24
N TRP A 32 -20.41 9.24 -5.62
CA TRP A 32 -21.83 9.52 -5.75
C TRP A 32 -22.19 10.00 -7.17
N HIS A 33 -23.16 9.35 -7.79
CA HIS A 33 -23.75 9.71 -9.09
C HIS A 33 -25.20 10.17 -8.91
N PHE A 34 -25.60 11.23 -9.61
CA PHE A 34 -26.92 11.87 -9.46
C PHE A 34 -28.03 11.29 -10.37
N GLU A 35 -27.88 10.08 -10.90
CA GLU A 35 -28.75 9.54 -11.97
C GLU A 35 -30.17 9.12 -11.50
N GLU A 36 -30.40 8.89 -10.20
CA GLU A 36 -31.70 8.40 -9.67
C GLU A 36 -32.45 9.40 -8.77
N GLY A 37 -32.17 10.70 -8.90
CA GLY A 37 -32.85 11.76 -8.13
C GLY A 37 -34.30 12.00 -8.58
N SER A 38 -35.29 11.38 -7.92
CA SER A 38 -36.70 11.66 -8.17
C SER A 38 -37.08 13.10 -7.79
N LEU A 39 -37.69 13.83 -8.73
CA LEU A 39 -38.19 15.19 -8.55
C LEU A 39 -39.62 15.16 -8.01
N ASP A 40 -39.78 15.26 -6.70
CA ASP A 40 -41.09 15.55 -6.09
C ASP A 40 -41.54 16.97 -6.48
N GLU A 41 -42.86 17.18 -6.63
CA GLU A 41 -43.47 18.37 -7.25
C GLU A 41 -43.30 19.70 -6.46
N GLY A 42 -42.45 19.73 -5.41
CA GLY A 42 -42.21 20.88 -4.54
C GLY A 42 -40.98 21.73 -4.87
N GLY A 43 -39.99 21.23 -5.64
CA GLY A 43 -38.79 22.00 -5.99
C GLY A 43 -37.58 21.16 -6.39
N LEU A 44 -36.42 21.81 -6.52
CA LEU A 44 -35.15 21.10 -6.77
C LEU A 44 -34.63 20.46 -5.47
N SER A 45 -34.48 19.14 -5.49
CA SER A 45 -33.98 18.36 -4.35
C SER A 45 -32.60 18.83 -3.90
N MET A 46 -32.43 18.96 -2.58
CA MET A 46 -31.13 19.17 -1.94
C MET A 46 -30.47 17.80 -1.73
N TYR A 47 -29.19 17.65 -2.06
CA TYR A 47 -28.42 16.49 -1.61
C TYR A 47 -28.24 16.59 -0.10
N TYR A 48 -28.42 15.48 0.63
CA TYR A 48 -28.32 15.44 2.09
C TYR A 48 -27.62 14.17 2.55
N GLU A 49 -26.62 14.30 3.42
CA GLU A 49 -25.95 13.18 4.09
C GLU A 49 -25.68 13.49 5.57
N GLN A 50 -25.61 12.45 6.40
CA GLN A 50 -25.39 12.55 7.85
C GLN A 50 -24.17 11.75 8.28
N PHE A 51 -23.16 12.44 8.82
CA PHE A 51 -21.94 11.84 9.36
C PHE A 51 -22.09 11.60 10.86
N GLN A 52 -21.71 10.41 11.31
CA GLN A 52 -21.62 10.04 12.73
C GLN A 52 -20.29 10.55 13.33
N ASP A 53 -20.07 10.33 14.63
CA ASP A 53 -18.81 10.67 15.32
C ASP A 53 -18.35 12.13 15.16
N ALA A 54 -19.31 13.07 15.11
CA ALA A 54 -19.04 14.50 14.88
C ALA A 54 -18.20 15.22 15.98
N ASP A 55 -17.86 14.54 17.08
CA ASP A 55 -16.84 15.00 18.05
C ASP A 55 -15.38 14.81 17.53
N LYS A 56 -15.17 14.02 16.47
CA LYS A 56 -13.85 13.74 15.86
C LYS A 56 -13.62 14.52 14.54
N ILE A 57 -14.67 15.13 14.00
CA ILE A 57 -14.68 15.76 12.68
C ILE A 57 -14.69 17.29 12.85
N SER A 58 -13.60 17.95 12.46
CA SER A 58 -13.40 19.40 12.54
C SER A 58 -13.81 20.15 11.28
N GLY A 59 -13.90 19.46 10.14
CA GLY A 59 -14.38 20.05 8.89
C GLY A 59 -14.93 19.02 7.91
N ILE A 60 -15.93 19.40 7.13
CA ILE A 60 -16.45 18.61 6.01
C ILE A 60 -16.54 19.55 4.80
N GLY A 61 -15.96 19.12 3.69
CA GLY A 61 -16.02 19.83 2.41
C GLY A 61 -16.06 18.84 1.25
N ILE A 62 -16.24 19.36 0.04
CA ILE A 62 -16.23 18.56 -1.19
C ILE A 62 -14.88 18.71 -1.90
N GLN A 63 -14.35 17.60 -2.44
CA GLN A 63 -13.21 17.58 -3.34
C GLN A 63 -13.57 16.93 -4.68
N PHE A 64 -12.74 17.21 -5.70
CA PHE A 64 -12.89 16.78 -7.10
C PHE A 64 -14.32 16.88 -7.72
N PRO A 65 -15.08 17.98 -7.53
CA PRO A 65 -16.44 18.10 -8.06
C PRO A 65 -16.46 18.24 -9.59
N ILE A 66 -17.09 17.29 -10.28
CA ILE A 66 -17.27 17.29 -11.75
C ILE A 66 -18.63 17.90 -12.09
N PHE A 67 -18.63 18.95 -12.92
CA PHE A 67 -19.82 19.71 -13.30
C PHE A 67 -20.17 19.58 -14.79
N GLU A 68 -21.46 19.53 -15.11
CA GLU A 68 -21.99 19.53 -16.48
C GLU A 68 -22.87 20.76 -16.74
N GLU A 69 -22.70 21.44 -17.88
CA GLU A 69 -23.42 22.67 -18.23
C GLU A 69 -24.84 22.38 -18.76
N ILE A 70 -25.87 22.77 -18.01
CA ILE A 70 -27.28 22.54 -18.32
C ILE A 70 -27.71 23.39 -19.52
N LYS A 71 -28.29 22.77 -20.55
CA LYS A 71 -28.51 23.40 -21.88
C LYS A 71 -29.90 23.13 -22.46
N GLY A 72 -30.21 23.82 -23.56
CA GLY A 72 -31.36 23.52 -24.41
C GLY A 72 -32.72 23.54 -23.69
N ASN A 73 -33.51 22.48 -23.87
CA ASN A 73 -34.85 22.36 -23.28
C ASN A 73 -34.81 22.07 -21.77
N GLU A 74 -33.80 21.35 -21.29
CA GLU A 74 -33.59 21.09 -19.87
C GLU A 74 -33.37 22.40 -19.10
N LEU A 75 -32.49 23.27 -19.61
CA LEU A 75 -32.30 24.60 -19.03
C LEU A 75 -33.61 25.41 -19.03
N ARG A 76 -34.42 25.35 -20.08
CA ARG A 76 -35.72 26.04 -20.12
C ARG A 76 -36.69 25.56 -19.03
N ALA A 77 -36.71 24.26 -18.75
CA ALA A 77 -37.55 23.67 -17.71
C ALA A 77 -37.04 24.02 -16.29
N MET A 78 -35.73 23.96 -16.07
CA MET A 78 -35.14 24.17 -14.74
C MET A 78 -34.91 25.65 -14.36
N LEU A 79 -34.78 26.55 -15.34
CA LEU A 79 -34.45 27.97 -15.10
C LEU A 79 -35.37 28.70 -14.09
N PRO A 80 -36.70 28.48 -14.04
CA PRO A 80 -37.55 29.10 -13.02
C PRO A 80 -37.19 28.65 -11.60
N LEU A 81 -36.79 27.39 -11.42
CA LEU A 81 -36.40 26.82 -10.12
C LEU A 81 -34.98 27.27 -9.74
N LEU A 82 -34.03 27.17 -10.68
CA LEU A 82 -32.62 27.55 -10.49
C LEU A 82 -32.43 29.04 -10.17
N LYS A 83 -33.36 29.91 -10.60
CA LYS A 83 -33.37 31.34 -10.25
C LYS A 83 -33.81 31.64 -8.82
N ASN A 84 -34.52 30.73 -8.17
CA ASN A 84 -35.01 30.89 -6.80
C ASN A 84 -34.02 30.32 -5.76
N LEU A 85 -32.94 29.67 -6.20
CA LEU A 85 -31.89 29.13 -5.34
C LEU A 85 -30.72 30.12 -5.20
N PRO A 86 -30.06 30.17 -4.02
CA PRO A 86 -28.88 31.02 -3.79
C PRO A 86 -27.62 30.38 -4.39
N LEU A 87 -27.57 30.27 -5.73
CA LEU A 87 -26.46 29.63 -6.46
C LEU A 87 -25.28 30.59 -6.68
N SER A 88 -24.07 30.11 -6.38
CA SER A 88 -22.79 30.78 -6.64
C SER A 88 -21.96 30.03 -7.69
N ASP A 89 -20.74 30.51 -7.96
CA ASP A 89 -19.73 29.84 -8.79
C ASP A 89 -19.20 28.51 -8.18
N SER A 90 -19.48 28.30 -6.91
CA SER A 90 -19.02 27.23 -6.03
C SER A 90 -20.22 26.64 -5.28
N LEU A 91 -20.10 25.41 -4.77
CA LEU A 91 -21.15 24.74 -3.99
C LEU A 91 -21.22 25.34 -2.57
N GLN A 92 -22.41 25.74 -2.16
CA GLN A 92 -22.68 26.22 -0.80
C GLN A 92 -23.18 25.09 0.08
N LEU A 93 -22.30 24.53 0.92
CA LEU A 93 -22.63 23.48 1.88
C LEU A 93 -23.31 24.07 3.11
N GLN A 94 -24.52 23.61 3.40
CA GLN A 94 -25.21 23.83 4.68
C GLN A 94 -24.81 22.76 5.68
N VAL A 95 -23.65 22.94 6.33
CA VAL A 95 -23.18 22.07 7.41
C VAL A 95 -23.83 22.49 8.73
N LYS A 96 -24.47 21.55 9.43
CA LYS A 96 -25.13 21.77 10.74
C LYS A 96 -24.76 20.63 11.70
N GLN A 97 -24.51 20.94 12.97
CA GLN A 97 -24.34 19.90 13.99
C GLN A 97 -25.68 19.59 14.66
N SER A 98 -26.05 18.33 14.74
CA SER A 98 -27.26 17.86 15.41
C SER A 98 -26.96 16.76 16.43
N ARG A 99 -28.02 16.26 17.10
CA ARG A 99 -27.94 15.14 18.02
C ARG A 99 -29.10 14.18 17.81
N TYR A 100 -28.79 12.92 17.55
CA TYR A 100 -29.76 11.84 17.46
C TYR A 100 -29.38 10.74 18.45
N ARG A 101 -30.35 10.21 19.20
CA ARG A 101 -30.14 9.16 20.23
C ARG A 101 -28.96 9.42 21.19
N LYS A 102 -28.74 10.70 21.57
CA LYS A 102 -27.63 11.26 22.37
C LYS A 102 -26.26 11.37 21.66
N GLN A 103 -26.03 10.68 20.56
CA GLN A 103 -24.86 10.85 19.70
C GLN A 103 -24.90 12.22 19.00
N LYS A 104 -23.75 12.73 18.57
CA LYS A 104 -23.61 13.96 17.77
C LYS A 104 -23.39 13.59 16.31
N HIS A 105 -24.03 14.32 15.41
CA HIS A 105 -23.91 14.13 13.97
C HIS A 105 -23.61 15.46 13.27
N TRP A 106 -22.95 15.38 12.12
CA TRP A 106 -22.89 16.48 11.16
C TRP A 106 -23.88 16.18 10.04
N ASP A 107 -24.90 17.02 9.92
CA ASP A 107 -25.85 17.01 8.81
C ASP A 107 -25.32 17.97 7.74
N VAL A 108 -25.14 17.47 6.51
CA VAL A 108 -24.61 18.25 5.40
C VAL A 108 -25.60 18.23 4.25
N GLY A 109 -26.20 19.40 3.99
CA GLY A 109 -27.11 19.61 2.86
C GLY A 109 -26.52 20.58 1.82
N PHE A 110 -26.64 20.30 0.53
CA PHE A 110 -26.29 21.26 -0.52
C PHE A 110 -27.15 21.09 -1.78
N TYR A 111 -27.37 22.18 -2.52
CA TYR A 111 -27.99 22.09 -3.84
C TYR A 111 -26.92 21.66 -4.86
N PRO A 112 -27.14 20.59 -5.65
CA PRO A 112 -26.15 20.06 -6.60
C PRO A 112 -26.07 20.90 -7.89
N TYR A 113 -26.12 22.23 -7.76
CA TYR A 113 -26.15 23.19 -8.86
C TYR A 113 -25.27 24.39 -8.55
N ILE A 114 -24.68 24.99 -9.59
CA ILE A 114 -23.91 26.24 -9.51
C ILE A 114 -24.23 27.16 -10.69
N CYS A 115 -23.91 28.45 -10.55
CA CYS A 115 -24.02 29.46 -11.60
C CYS A 115 -22.66 30.14 -11.83
N ARG A 116 -22.09 29.97 -13.03
CA ARG A 116 -20.84 30.61 -13.47
C ARG A 116 -21.12 31.39 -14.74
N ASP A 117 -20.74 32.66 -14.81
CA ASP A 117 -20.90 33.52 -16.01
C ASP A 117 -22.32 33.50 -16.62
N LYS A 118 -23.35 33.45 -15.75
CA LYS A 118 -24.78 33.34 -16.10
C LYS A 118 -25.19 32.02 -16.77
N LYS A 119 -24.31 31.01 -16.78
CA LYS A 119 -24.57 29.63 -17.16
C LYS A 119 -24.80 28.78 -15.91
N TYR A 120 -25.71 27.82 -16.01
CA TYR A 120 -26.04 26.89 -14.93
C TYR A 120 -25.38 25.54 -15.16
N TYR A 121 -24.87 24.92 -14.10
CA TYR A 121 -24.27 23.59 -14.16
C TYR A 121 -24.85 22.70 -13.06
N ARG A 122 -25.04 21.41 -13.36
CA ARG A 122 -25.27 20.37 -12.34
C ARG A 122 -23.95 19.77 -11.86
N LEU A 123 -23.90 19.34 -10.61
CA LEU A 123 -22.87 18.43 -10.11
C LEU A 123 -23.21 17.02 -10.61
N ASN A 124 -22.22 16.31 -11.17
CA ASN A 124 -22.39 14.96 -11.70
C ASN A 124 -21.75 13.90 -10.79
N SER A 125 -20.58 14.21 -10.22
CA SER A 125 -19.91 13.40 -9.20
C SER A 125 -18.95 14.25 -8.37
N PHE A 126 -18.60 13.74 -7.18
CA PHE A 126 -17.70 14.40 -6.23
C PHE A 126 -17.19 13.40 -5.17
N GLU A 127 -16.23 13.83 -4.35
CA GLU A 127 -15.74 13.11 -3.17
C GLU A 127 -15.87 13.96 -1.89
N TRP A 128 -15.93 13.30 -0.73
CA TRP A 128 -15.90 13.96 0.58
C TRP A 128 -14.49 14.19 1.09
N LYS A 129 -14.18 15.45 1.41
CA LYS A 129 -13.01 15.86 2.18
C LYS A 129 -13.39 16.01 3.65
N ILE A 130 -13.22 14.94 4.42
CA ILE A 130 -13.41 14.95 5.87
C ILE A 130 -12.09 15.35 6.54
N GLN A 131 -12.11 16.44 7.30
CA GLN A 131 -11.01 16.84 8.17
C GLN A 131 -11.34 16.38 9.59
N GLN A 132 -10.43 15.58 10.16
CA GLN A 132 -10.47 15.20 11.56
C GLN A 132 -9.48 16.07 12.34
N GLU A 133 -9.87 16.53 13.52
CA GLU A 133 -8.91 17.10 14.45
C GLU A 133 -8.17 15.96 15.15
N SER A 134 -6.86 15.86 14.93
CA SER A 134 -5.97 15.22 15.90
C SER A 134 -6.23 15.92 17.25
N PRO A 135 -6.67 15.21 18.32
CA PRO A 135 -7.28 15.86 19.47
C PRO A 135 -6.42 16.99 20.06
N LEU A 136 -6.92 18.23 19.98
CA LEU A 136 -6.24 19.38 20.58
C LEU A 136 -6.22 19.20 22.10
N LEU A 137 -5.03 18.85 22.63
CA LEU A 137 -4.76 18.56 24.04
C LEU A 137 -4.82 19.82 24.93
N TRP A 138 -5.98 20.47 24.98
CA TRP A 138 -6.28 21.51 25.97
C TRP A 138 -7.76 21.48 26.39
N LYS A 139 -8.08 20.61 27.34
CA LYS A 139 -8.90 21.10 28.46
C LYS A 139 -7.93 21.60 29.53
N ARG A 140 -8.26 22.74 30.13
CA ARG A 140 -7.56 23.16 31.35
C ARG A 140 -7.79 22.10 32.43
N ASP A 141 -6.82 22.01 33.34
CA ASP A 141 -6.83 21.17 34.54
C ASP A 141 -6.41 19.70 34.33
N ASP A 142 -5.29 19.49 33.61
CA ASP A 142 -4.33 18.44 33.97
C ASP A 142 -2.89 18.97 33.86
N TYR A 143 -2.06 18.61 34.84
CA TYR A 143 -0.63 18.95 34.92
C TYR A 143 0.28 17.75 34.66
N ALA A 144 -0.22 16.51 34.75
CA ALA A 144 0.56 15.31 34.49
C ALA A 144 0.87 15.18 32.98
N SER A 145 -0.15 15.36 32.13
CA SER A 145 -0.01 15.38 30.67
C SER A 145 0.97 16.44 30.13
N ARG A 146 1.21 17.53 30.87
CA ARG A 146 2.25 18.52 30.49
C ARG A 146 3.66 17.97 30.67
N ALA A 147 3.90 17.13 31.68
CA ALA A 147 5.20 16.51 31.90
C ALA A 147 5.46 15.41 30.85
N SER A 148 4.46 14.60 30.51
CA SER A 148 4.59 13.61 29.42
C SER A 148 4.77 14.29 28.07
N PHE A 149 3.96 15.28 27.71
CA PHE A 149 4.05 15.92 26.38
C PHE A 149 5.36 16.69 26.17
N ILE A 150 5.94 17.28 27.21
CA ILE A 150 7.29 17.87 27.11
C ILE A 150 8.35 16.77 26.95
N ALA A 151 8.25 15.66 27.70
CA ALA A 151 9.15 14.51 27.54
C ALA A 151 9.01 13.84 26.16
N GLU A 152 7.81 13.78 25.58
CA GLU A 152 7.51 13.25 24.24
C GLU A 152 7.99 14.17 23.12
N ASN A 153 7.92 15.49 23.30
CA ASN A 153 8.43 16.45 22.31
C ASN A 153 9.97 16.52 22.38
N GLU A 154 10.55 16.44 23.58
CA GLU A 154 12.00 16.25 23.74
C GLU A 154 12.47 14.89 23.22
N SER A 155 11.73 13.78 23.42
CA SER A 155 12.09 12.49 22.82
C SER A 155 11.96 12.54 21.30
N SER A 156 10.89 13.13 20.75
CA SER A 156 10.70 13.30 19.30
C SER A 156 11.81 14.14 18.67
N GLN A 157 12.30 15.18 19.36
CA GLN A 157 13.45 15.97 18.91
C GLN A 157 14.78 15.23 19.07
N ARG A 158 14.96 14.42 20.12
CA ARG A 158 16.13 13.55 20.29
C ARG A 158 16.16 12.42 19.25
N GLU A 159 15.01 11.85 18.90
CA GLU A 159 14.86 10.89 17.81
C GLU A 159 15.09 11.54 16.44
N ALA A 160 14.59 12.75 16.21
CA ALA A 160 14.92 13.50 14.99
C ALA A 160 16.43 13.72 14.90
N ALA A 161 17.08 14.10 16.01
CA ALA A 161 18.53 14.25 16.09
C ALA A 161 19.32 12.94 16.05
N SER A 162 18.69 11.77 16.26
CA SER A 162 19.34 10.45 16.14
C SER A 162 19.04 9.73 14.81
N ARG A 163 18.04 10.18 14.04
CA ARG A 163 17.77 9.68 12.67
C ARG A 163 18.80 10.18 11.66
N TYR A 164 19.28 11.42 11.81
CA TYR A 164 20.32 11.99 10.96
C TYR A 164 21.72 11.66 11.49
N ALA A 165 22.57 11.07 10.65
CA ALA A 165 23.98 10.88 10.96
C ALA A 165 24.73 12.23 10.91
N SER A 166 25.70 12.45 11.81
CA SER A 166 26.52 13.68 11.80
C SER A 166 27.46 13.77 10.59
N GLN A 167 27.70 12.64 9.91
CA GLN A 167 28.36 12.48 8.63
C GLN A 167 27.99 11.11 8.07
N SER A 168 27.90 10.95 6.75
CA SER A 168 27.68 9.63 6.14
C SER A 168 28.91 8.73 6.26
N VAL A 169 28.71 7.41 6.44
CA VAL A 169 29.77 6.40 6.30
C VAL A 169 30.47 6.50 4.94
N MET A 170 29.76 6.89 3.88
CA MET A 170 30.31 7.02 2.53
C MET A 170 31.15 8.29 2.29
N ARG A 171 31.31 9.16 3.30
CA ARG A 171 32.06 10.42 3.19
C ARG A 171 33.52 10.22 2.76
N GLU A 172 34.16 9.16 3.26
CA GLU A 172 35.59 8.88 3.06
C GLU A 172 35.83 7.38 2.87
N GLY A 173 37.05 7.01 2.46
CA GLY A 173 37.42 5.64 2.15
C GLY A 173 37.02 5.20 0.74
N LYS A 174 37.18 3.90 0.46
CA LYS A 174 36.88 3.31 -0.84
C LYS A 174 35.51 2.64 -0.82
N TRP A 175 34.72 2.87 -1.87
CA TRP A 175 33.35 2.37 -1.99
C TRP A 175 33.07 1.75 -3.36
N GLN A 176 32.32 0.65 -3.39
CA GLN A 176 31.86 -0.01 -4.62
C GLN A 176 30.39 -0.40 -4.47
N LYS A 177 29.55 0.03 -5.41
CA LYS A 177 28.15 -0.40 -5.50
C LYS A 177 28.07 -1.80 -6.11
N ILE A 178 27.22 -2.65 -5.56
CA ILE A 178 26.83 -3.96 -6.12
C ILE A 178 25.31 -4.07 -6.17
N SER A 179 24.79 -4.94 -7.03
CA SER A 179 23.36 -5.23 -7.13
C SER A 179 23.05 -6.72 -6.93
N VAL A 180 21.82 -6.99 -6.50
CA VAL A 180 21.19 -8.31 -6.47
C VAL A 180 19.72 -8.19 -6.91
N THR A 181 19.12 -9.27 -7.37
CA THR A 181 17.69 -9.33 -7.75
C THR A 181 16.84 -9.98 -6.64
N GLU A 182 17.34 -11.06 -6.07
CA GLU A 182 16.60 -12.02 -5.24
C GLU A 182 16.99 -11.97 -3.76
N ASN A 183 16.17 -12.61 -2.92
CA ASN A 183 16.53 -12.87 -1.52
C ASN A 183 17.47 -14.07 -1.45
N GLY A 184 18.58 -13.98 -0.72
CA GLY A 184 19.46 -15.14 -0.56
C GLY A 184 20.74 -14.87 0.22
N ILE A 185 21.52 -15.93 0.44
CA ILE A 185 22.88 -15.82 0.98
C ILE A 185 23.83 -15.63 -0.20
N TYR A 186 24.37 -14.42 -0.33
CA TYR A 186 25.33 -14.07 -1.37
C TYR A 186 26.76 -14.26 -0.86
N ARG A 187 27.64 -14.76 -1.75
CA ARG A 187 29.06 -15.01 -1.46
C ARG A 187 29.93 -14.10 -2.31
N LEU A 188 30.88 -13.41 -1.68
CA LEU A 188 31.97 -12.70 -2.34
C LEU A 188 33.29 -13.35 -1.94
N SER A 189 34.07 -13.84 -2.91
CA SER A 189 35.40 -14.40 -2.65
C SER A 189 36.44 -13.28 -2.51
N TYR A 190 37.50 -13.55 -1.77
CA TYR A 190 38.59 -12.58 -1.55
C TYR A 190 39.24 -12.19 -2.89
N LYS A 191 39.32 -13.12 -3.84
CA LYS A 191 39.80 -12.87 -5.22
C LYS A 191 38.91 -11.94 -6.05
N GLU A 192 37.65 -11.73 -5.67
CA GLU A 192 36.77 -10.74 -6.30
C GLU A 192 36.93 -9.38 -5.62
N LEU A 193 37.06 -9.35 -4.29
CA LEU A 193 37.36 -8.15 -3.52
C LEU A 193 38.73 -7.55 -3.89
N GLU A 194 39.77 -8.39 -3.99
CA GLU A 194 41.12 -8.04 -4.47
C GLU A 194 41.09 -7.46 -5.90
N LYS A 195 40.25 -8.00 -6.80
CA LYS A 195 40.08 -7.48 -8.17
C LYS A 195 39.35 -6.14 -8.22
N MET A 196 38.39 -5.93 -7.32
CA MET A 196 37.81 -4.61 -7.05
C MET A 196 38.82 -3.68 -6.36
N GLY A 197 39.97 -4.20 -5.93
CA GLY A 197 41.06 -3.48 -5.27
C GLY A 197 40.78 -3.15 -3.81
N PHE A 198 40.02 -3.99 -3.12
CA PHE A 198 39.81 -3.91 -1.68
C PHE A 198 40.79 -4.82 -0.93
N ASP A 199 41.16 -4.41 0.29
CA ASP A 199 41.70 -5.30 1.30
C ASP A 199 40.57 -6.18 1.86
N PRO A 200 40.54 -7.51 1.58
CA PRO A 200 39.39 -8.35 1.92
C PRO A 200 39.03 -8.29 3.41
N ASP A 201 40.00 -8.20 4.31
CA ASP A 201 39.81 -8.26 5.76
C ASP A 201 39.11 -6.99 6.30
N LYS A 202 39.23 -5.87 5.58
CA LYS A 202 38.59 -4.59 5.92
C LYS A 202 37.18 -4.41 5.33
N VAL A 203 36.78 -5.25 4.38
CA VAL A 203 35.47 -5.11 3.69
C VAL A 203 34.31 -5.30 4.65
N GLN A 204 33.39 -4.34 4.59
CA GLN A 204 32.06 -4.36 5.20
C GLN A 204 31.00 -4.12 4.12
N VAL A 205 29.80 -4.68 4.34
CA VAL A 205 28.63 -4.53 3.44
C VAL A 205 27.64 -3.59 4.10
N TYR A 206 27.10 -2.64 3.32
CA TYR A 206 26.16 -1.63 3.80
C TYR A 206 24.93 -1.55 2.88
N GLY A 207 23.77 -1.23 3.44
CA GLY A 207 22.55 -0.96 2.68
C GLY A 207 21.27 -1.54 3.27
N TYR A 208 20.14 -0.98 2.85
CA TYR A 208 18.79 -1.41 3.25
C TYR A 208 18.30 -2.67 2.51
N GLY A 209 18.86 -2.93 1.33
CA GLY A 209 18.40 -3.94 0.40
C GLY A 209 17.32 -3.45 -0.55
N GLY A 210 16.61 -4.38 -1.19
CA GLY A 210 15.62 -4.06 -2.22
C GLY A 210 14.16 -4.09 -1.78
N HIS A 211 13.82 -4.57 -0.57
CA HIS A 211 12.43 -4.62 -0.09
C HIS A 211 11.80 -3.22 -0.11
N LEU A 212 10.49 -3.15 -0.31
CA LEU A 212 9.77 -1.88 -0.33
C LEU A 212 9.93 -1.19 1.04
N LEU A 213 10.17 0.11 1.01
CA LEU A 213 10.29 0.93 2.21
C LEU A 213 8.89 1.36 2.68
N GLU A 214 8.67 1.34 3.99
CA GLU A 214 7.40 1.78 4.58
C GLU A 214 7.14 3.27 4.28
N GLU A 215 5.98 3.56 3.67
CA GLU A 215 5.61 4.94 3.31
C GLU A 215 5.18 5.78 4.53
N ASN A 216 5.04 5.15 5.71
CA ASN A 216 4.71 5.79 6.97
C ASN A 216 5.93 5.92 7.88
N PHE A 217 6.74 6.95 7.60
CA PHE A 217 7.95 7.31 8.36
C PHE A 217 7.73 7.60 9.87
N GLY A 218 6.49 7.58 10.37
CA GLY A 218 6.12 7.82 11.77
C GLY A 218 5.63 6.60 12.55
N LYS A 219 5.64 5.38 11.96
CA LYS A 219 5.15 4.14 12.63
C LYS A 219 6.09 2.92 12.52
N THR A 220 7.30 3.11 12.03
CA THR A 220 8.26 2.03 11.78
C THR A 220 8.84 1.44 13.09
N GLU A 221 8.90 0.11 13.22
CA GLU A 221 9.67 -0.56 14.30
C GLU A 221 11.19 -0.34 14.17
N ARG A 222 11.64 0.18 13.02
CA ARG A 222 13.03 0.55 12.72
C ARG A 222 13.06 2.01 12.29
N PRO A 223 13.62 2.95 13.09
CA PRO A 223 13.73 4.34 12.67
C PRO A 223 14.36 4.46 11.30
N TYR A 224 13.79 5.32 10.44
CA TYR A 224 14.43 5.65 9.16
C TYR A 224 15.68 6.49 9.45
N PHE A 225 16.86 5.90 9.27
CA PHE A 225 18.14 6.60 9.36
C PHE A 225 18.51 7.20 8.00
N ASP A 226 19.19 8.34 8.02
CA ASP A 226 19.60 9.08 6.79
C ASP A 226 20.81 8.43 6.07
N ASP A 227 21.51 7.51 6.75
CA ASP A 227 22.77 6.93 6.30
C ASP A 227 22.75 5.39 6.25
N LEU A 228 23.69 4.78 5.53
CA LEU A 228 23.62 3.35 5.20
C LEU A 228 23.92 2.45 6.42
N PRO A 229 23.01 1.53 6.79
CA PRO A 229 23.25 0.58 7.89
C PRO A 229 24.25 -0.51 7.48
N LYS A 230 25.08 -0.95 8.45
CA LYS A 230 25.90 -2.17 8.31
C LYS A 230 25.00 -3.40 8.15
N VAL A 231 25.29 -4.23 7.15
CA VAL A 231 24.62 -5.53 6.92
C VAL A 231 25.38 -6.62 7.68
N ALA A 232 24.66 -7.53 8.32
CA ALA A 232 25.26 -8.64 9.03
C ALA A 232 25.98 -9.60 8.04
N MET A 233 27.25 -9.88 8.31
CA MET A 233 28.09 -10.76 7.50
C MET A 233 28.77 -11.85 8.33
N TYR A 234 29.03 -12.97 7.68
CA TYR A 234 29.91 -14.04 8.13
C TYR A 234 31.17 -14.06 7.24
N ARG A 235 32.30 -14.47 7.80
CA ARG A 235 33.62 -14.46 7.15
C ARG A 235 34.30 -15.81 7.34
N ASN A 236 34.92 -16.33 6.28
CA ASN A 236 35.62 -17.61 6.30
C ASN A 236 37.01 -17.48 5.70
N ASP A 237 37.96 -16.97 6.50
CA ASP A 237 39.33 -16.69 6.08
C ASP A 237 40.06 -17.95 5.58
N LYS A 238 39.73 -19.12 6.17
CA LYS A 238 40.27 -20.43 5.76
C LYS A 238 39.85 -20.84 4.35
N GLN A 239 38.74 -20.31 3.83
CA GLN A 239 38.22 -20.60 2.49
C GLN A 239 38.19 -19.36 1.56
N GLY A 240 38.62 -18.20 2.04
CA GLY A 240 38.77 -16.98 1.26
C GLY A 240 37.47 -16.39 0.73
N TYR A 241 36.42 -16.30 1.55
CA TYR A 241 35.18 -15.60 1.20
C TYR A 241 34.46 -14.97 2.40
N LEU A 242 33.57 -14.03 2.11
CA LEU A 242 32.51 -13.57 3.02
C LEU A 242 31.13 -13.98 2.50
N LEU A 243 30.16 -14.11 3.41
CA LEU A 243 28.74 -14.34 3.16
C LEU A 243 27.91 -13.23 3.80
N PHE A 244 26.87 -12.78 3.12
CA PHE A 244 25.83 -11.92 3.71
C PHE A 244 24.45 -12.34 3.19
N TYR A 245 23.42 -12.16 4.01
CA TYR A 245 22.05 -12.32 3.52
C TYR A 245 21.60 -11.02 2.84
N ALA A 246 21.38 -11.09 1.53
CA ALA A 246 20.84 -9.99 0.77
C ALA A 246 19.32 -10.14 0.65
N LYS A 247 18.61 -9.06 0.97
CA LYS A 247 17.23 -8.81 0.58
C LYS A 247 17.20 -8.33 -0.88
N GLY A 248 16.47 -9.05 -1.72
CA GLY A 248 16.11 -8.66 -3.09
C GLY A 248 14.93 -7.69 -3.11
N LEU A 249 14.19 -7.63 -4.23
CA LEU A 249 13.07 -6.70 -4.41
C LEU A 249 11.75 -7.16 -3.78
N GLN A 250 11.54 -8.47 -3.68
CA GLN A 250 10.30 -9.10 -3.23
C GLN A 250 10.43 -9.59 -1.79
N ARG A 251 9.35 -9.56 -1.01
CA ARG A 251 9.20 -10.34 0.22
C ARG A 251 7.81 -10.96 0.32
N TRP A 252 7.65 -11.89 1.25
CA TRP A 252 6.37 -12.49 1.63
C TRP A 252 6.01 -11.99 3.04
N VAL A 253 4.79 -11.49 3.21
CA VAL A 253 4.28 -10.93 4.46
C VAL A 253 3.01 -11.69 4.85
N TYR A 254 2.88 -12.10 6.11
CA TYR A 254 1.70 -12.83 6.54
C TYR A 254 0.51 -11.88 6.74
N ASP A 255 -0.54 -12.05 5.96
CA ASP A 255 -1.81 -11.35 6.14
C ASP A 255 -2.75 -12.18 7.04
N ALA A 256 -3.09 -11.63 8.20
CA ALA A 256 -3.92 -12.29 9.20
C ALA A 256 -5.42 -12.26 8.90
N ALA A 257 -5.88 -11.48 7.92
CA ALA A 257 -7.28 -11.43 7.48
C ALA A 257 -7.53 -12.43 6.34
N LEU A 258 -6.57 -12.60 5.42
CA LEU A 258 -6.57 -13.64 4.39
C LEU A 258 -6.09 -15.00 4.92
N GLY A 259 -5.39 -15.00 6.07
CA GLY A 259 -4.87 -16.21 6.72
C GLY A 259 -3.64 -16.82 6.04
N MET A 260 -3.05 -16.13 5.06
CA MET A 260 -1.97 -16.60 4.20
C MET A 260 -0.89 -15.53 4.00
N PHE A 261 0.23 -15.89 3.38
CA PHE A 261 1.24 -14.91 2.99
C PHE A 261 0.89 -14.25 1.66
N VAL A 262 0.93 -12.92 1.63
CA VAL A 262 0.82 -12.10 0.41
C VAL A 262 2.20 -11.65 -0.05
N ARG A 263 2.31 -11.34 -1.35
CA ARG A 263 3.51 -10.78 -1.96
C ARG A 263 3.61 -9.29 -1.64
N GLU A 264 4.82 -8.82 -1.36
CA GLU A 264 5.15 -7.40 -1.45
C GLU A 264 6.35 -7.24 -2.39
N LEU A 265 6.23 -6.35 -3.37
CA LEU A 265 7.29 -6.03 -4.33
C LEU A 265 7.68 -4.56 -4.24
N ASN A 266 8.96 -4.26 -4.36
CA ASN A 266 9.42 -2.90 -4.57
C ASN A 266 9.21 -2.44 -6.02
N HIS A 267 8.07 -1.81 -6.29
CA HIS A 267 7.71 -1.26 -7.60
C HIS A 267 8.60 -0.09 -8.09
N TYR A 268 9.57 0.37 -7.29
CA TYR A 268 10.41 1.53 -7.61
C TYR A 268 11.81 1.18 -8.11
N SER A 269 12.20 -0.10 -8.17
CA SER A 269 13.51 -0.51 -8.68
C SER A 269 13.50 -1.91 -9.30
N ASN A 270 14.33 -2.10 -10.33
CA ASN A 270 14.57 -3.42 -10.96
C ASN A 270 15.80 -4.13 -10.37
N GLU A 271 16.48 -3.51 -9.41
CA GLU A 271 17.64 -4.07 -8.70
C GLU A 271 17.64 -3.64 -7.22
N ALA A 272 17.99 -4.57 -6.33
CA ALA A 272 18.33 -4.27 -4.94
C ALA A 272 19.81 -3.88 -4.85
N PHE A 273 20.17 -2.86 -4.08
CA PHE A 273 21.53 -2.32 -4.05
C PHE A 273 22.19 -2.40 -2.68
N TYR A 274 23.48 -2.75 -2.70
CA TYR A 274 24.37 -2.75 -1.54
C TYR A 274 25.69 -2.05 -1.89
N PHE A 275 26.41 -1.64 -0.85
CA PHE A 275 27.68 -0.93 -0.98
C PHE A 275 28.75 -1.66 -0.18
N LEU A 276 29.85 -1.99 -0.85
CA LEU A 276 31.08 -2.49 -0.22
C LEU A 276 31.93 -1.29 0.16
N GLY A 277 32.39 -1.26 1.42
CA GLY A 277 33.28 -0.22 1.93
C GLY A 277 34.31 -0.78 2.91
N GLU A 278 35.48 -0.15 3.00
CA GLU A 278 36.53 -0.55 3.94
C GLU A 278 36.38 0.14 5.30
N THR A 279 36.71 -0.58 6.37
CA THR A 279 36.90 0.01 7.71
C THR A 279 37.98 -0.73 8.49
N ASN A 280 38.65 -0.02 9.39
CA ASN A 280 39.60 -0.60 10.34
C ASN A 280 38.89 -1.31 11.53
N ASP A 281 37.57 -1.16 11.65
CA ASP A 281 36.70 -1.84 12.63
C ASP A 281 35.71 -2.78 11.90
N ALA A 282 36.26 -3.78 11.23
CA ALA A 282 35.54 -4.72 10.36
C ALA A 282 34.87 -5.86 11.14
N GLN A 283 33.94 -5.52 12.04
CA GLN A 283 33.24 -6.49 12.88
C GLN A 283 32.31 -7.40 12.06
N CYS A 284 32.45 -8.72 12.20
CA CYS A 284 31.52 -9.70 11.62
C CYS A 284 30.38 -9.97 12.62
N LEU A 285 29.18 -9.48 12.31
CA LEU A 285 27.99 -9.63 13.16
C LEU A 285 27.41 -11.06 13.15
N MET A 286 27.81 -11.91 12.20
CA MET A 286 27.47 -13.35 12.19
C MET A 286 28.71 -14.19 12.47
N GLN A 287 28.55 -15.18 13.34
CA GLN A 287 29.58 -16.16 13.68
C GLN A 287 29.11 -17.57 13.29
N HIS A 288 30.03 -18.52 13.21
CA HIS A 288 29.67 -19.93 13.02
C HIS A 288 28.93 -20.42 14.28
N ALA A 289 27.67 -20.81 14.15
CA ALA A 289 26.94 -21.43 15.25
C ALA A 289 27.64 -22.75 15.66
N PRO A 290 27.65 -23.14 16.95
CA PRO A 290 28.12 -24.48 17.32
C PRO A 290 27.26 -25.55 16.63
N GLU A 291 27.83 -26.74 16.43
CA GLU A 291 27.05 -27.88 15.94
C GLU A 291 25.86 -28.13 16.87
N ALA A 292 24.65 -28.14 16.31
CA ALA A 292 23.45 -28.45 17.07
C ALA A 292 23.48 -29.91 17.53
N GLY A 293 22.96 -30.18 18.73
CA GLY A 293 22.73 -31.54 19.21
C GLY A 293 21.60 -32.23 18.44
N GLU A 294 21.14 -33.37 18.94
CA GLU A 294 19.93 -34.01 18.41
C GLU A 294 18.74 -33.04 18.47
N ALA A 295 18.01 -32.93 17.36
CA ALA A 295 16.95 -31.93 17.23
C ALA A 295 15.66 -32.41 17.90
N ASP A 296 15.19 -31.67 18.92
CA ASP A 296 13.92 -31.93 19.64
C ASP A 296 12.70 -32.05 18.72
N LYS A 297 12.76 -31.43 17.53
CA LYS A 297 11.76 -31.51 16.47
C LYS A 297 12.43 -31.55 15.10
N ILE A 298 11.99 -32.47 14.24
CA ILE A 298 12.39 -32.56 12.84
C ILE A 298 11.21 -32.11 11.98
N SER A 299 11.27 -30.92 11.39
CA SER A 299 10.40 -30.62 10.25
C SER A 299 10.96 -31.29 9.00
N ARG A 300 10.07 -31.85 8.17
CA ARG A 300 10.40 -32.45 6.87
C ARG A 300 9.79 -31.68 5.70
N HIS A 301 9.04 -30.62 6.00
CA HIS A 301 8.21 -29.87 5.07
C HIS A 301 8.36 -28.37 5.33
N TYR A 302 8.13 -27.57 4.30
CA TYR A 302 8.12 -26.12 4.33
C TYR A 302 7.04 -25.62 3.37
N THR A 303 6.54 -24.40 3.58
CA THR A 303 5.64 -23.74 2.63
C THR A 303 6.47 -23.13 1.51
N GLU A 304 6.18 -23.52 0.27
CA GLU A 304 6.75 -22.89 -0.93
C GLU A 304 5.76 -21.90 -1.54
N PHE A 305 6.29 -20.87 -2.21
CA PHE A 305 5.52 -19.72 -2.69
C PHE A 305 5.64 -19.60 -4.22
N ILE A 306 4.59 -19.97 -4.96
CA ILE A 306 4.63 -19.99 -6.44
C ILE A 306 3.77 -18.85 -7.00
N LEU A 307 4.36 -18.06 -7.89
CA LEU A 307 3.76 -16.82 -8.42
C LEU A 307 3.66 -16.88 -9.95
N HIS A 308 2.49 -16.52 -10.49
CA HIS A 308 2.35 -16.08 -11.88
C HIS A 308 1.80 -14.65 -11.90
N GLU A 309 2.66 -13.68 -12.20
CA GLU A 309 2.30 -12.26 -12.25
C GLU A 309 3.07 -11.58 -13.39
N ASN A 310 2.38 -10.69 -14.11
CA ASN A 310 2.85 -10.07 -15.35
C ASN A 310 2.43 -8.59 -15.38
N ASP A 311 3.36 -7.66 -15.17
CA ASP A 311 3.07 -6.22 -15.06
C ASP A 311 2.82 -5.53 -16.43
N TRP A 312 1.92 -6.07 -17.25
CA TRP A 312 1.74 -5.63 -18.64
C TRP A 312 0.78 -4.44 -18.81
N THR A 313 -0.27 -4.34 -17.99
CA THR A 313 -1.31 -3.31 -18.13
C THR A 313 -1.74 -2.73 -16.79
N ASN A 314 -1.37 -1.48 -16.52
CA ASN A 314 -2.10 -0.65 -15.55
C ASN A 314 -3.44 -0.21 -16.17
N LEU A 315 -4.56 -0.38 -15.44
CA LEU A 315 -5.90 -0.05 -15.96
C LEU A 315 -6.30 1.42 -15.83
N GLY A 316 -5.84 2.12 -14.79
CA GLY A 316 -6.16 3.52 -14.55
C GLY A 316 -5.29 4.51 -15.35
N LEU A 317 -4.20 4.02 -15.95
CA LEU A 317 -3.02 4.81 -16.35
C LEU A 317 -2.42 5.61 -15.17
N THR A 318 -2.56 5.08 -13.95
CA THR A 318 -2.15 5.69 -12.67
C THR A 318 -2.12 4.65 -11.55
N GLY A 319 -1.44 4.95 -10.44
CA GLY A 319 -1.21 4.00 -9.34
C GLY A 319 -0.04 3.05 -9.61
N ARG A 320 0.03 1.95 -8.83
CA ARG A 320 1.13 0.96 -8.88
C ARG A 320 0.68 -0.42 -9.37
N GLU A 321 -0.62 -0.69 -9.33
CA GLU A 321 -1.21 -1.97 -9.72
C GLU A 321 -1.15 -2.15 -11.24
N CYS A 322 -0.51 -3.23 -11.67
CA CYS A 322 -0.48 -3.70 -13.05
C CYS A 322 -1.04 -5.13 -13.09
N TYR A 323 -1.51 -5.54 -14.26
CA TYR A 323 -2.14 -6.84 -14.46
C TYR A 323 -1.74 -7.43 -15.82
N GLY A 324 -1.73 -8.77 -15.92
CA GLY A 324 -1.11 -9.51 -17.01
C GLY A 324 -2.09 -9.97 -18.10
N GLU A 325 -2.70 -11.12 -17.89
CA GLU A 325 -3.48 -11.81 -18.91
C GLU A 325 -4.89 -11.21 -19.07
N SER A 326 -5.22 -10.77 -20.29
CA SER A 326 -6.50 -10.17 -20.61
C SER A 326 -7.55 -11.24 -20.94
N PHE A 327 -8.52 -11.38 -20.03
CA PHE A 327 -9.69 -12.25 -20.16
C PHE A 327 -10.74 -11.72 -21.17
N VAL A 328 -10.57 -10.49 -21.67
CA VAL A 328 -11.40 -9.94 -22.76
C VAL A 328 -10.94 -10.41 -24.14
N SER A 329 -9.64 -10.71 -24.29
CA SER A 329 -9.06 -11.25 -25.53
C SER A 329 -9.16 -12.78 -25.60
N ALA A 330 -9.10 -13.47 -24.46
CA ALA A 330 -9.37 -14.90 -24.35
C ALA A 330 -10.11 -15.15 -23.02
N ALA A 331 -11.39 -15.52 -23.10
CA ALA A 331 -12.26 -15.70 -21.92
C ALA A 331 -11.88 -16.89 -21.03
N GLN A 332 -11.01 -17.77 -21.52
CA GLN A 332 -10.37 -18.84 -20.77
C GLN A 332 -8.85 -18.62 -20.84
N GLN A 333 -8.18 -18.74 -19.71
CA GLN A 333 -6.72 -18.75 -19.58
C GLN A 333 -6.32 -20.04 -18.88
N THR A 334 -5.12 -20.55 -19.16
CA THR A 334 -4.56 -21.75 -18.51
C THR A 334 -3.17 -21.40 -18.01
N PHE A 335 -2.97 -21.57 -16.70
CA PHE A 335 -1.70 -21.32 -16.02
C PHE A 335 -1.12 -22.66 -15.56
N SER A 336 0.18 -22.82 -15.69
CA SER A 336 0.88 -24.08 -15.40
C SER A 336 2.03 -23.83 -14.45
N PHE A 337 1.99 -24.50 -13.30
CA PHE A 337 2.93 -24.31 -12.20
C PHE A 337 3.75 -25.60 -12.01
N ASP A 338 5.07 -25.50 -11.96
CA ASP A 338 5.92 -26.61 -11.56
C ASP A 338 6.07 -26.62 -10.03
N LEU A 339 5.58 -27.69 -9.39
CA LEU A 339 5.68 -27.89 -7.94
C LEU A 339 7.01 -28.54 -7.51
N GLY A 340 7.89 -28.84 -8.47
CA GLY A 340 9.17 -29.49 -8.25
C GLY A 340 9.08 -30.95 -7.78
N PRO A 341 10.23 -31.59 -7.51
CA PRO A 341 10.30 -33.01 -7.14
C PRO A 341 9.96 -33.29 -5.66
N HIS A 342 9.57 -32.29 -4.88
CA HIS A 342 9.48 -32.36 -3.42
C HIS A 342 8.11 -31.92 -2.84
N TYR A 343 7.11 -31.70 -3.71
CA TYR A 343 5.75 -31.44 -3.25
C TYR A 343 5.19 -32.63 -2.46
N VAL A 344 4.41 -32.33 -1.42
CA VAL A 344 3.75 -33.35 -0.59
C VAL A 344 2.35 -33.61 -1.15
N LYS A 345 1.97 -34.89 -1.29
CA LYS A 345 0.62 -35.30 -1.70
C LYS A 345 -0.31 -35.35 -0.50
N GLU A 346 -1.60 -35.12 -0.72
CA GLU A 346 -2.68 -35.14 0.28
C GLU A 346 -2.58 -34.06 1.38
N GLU A 347 -1.42 -33.43 1.51
CA GLU A 347 -1.30 -32.07 2.01
C GLU A 347 -2.00 -31.05 1.10
N ASN A 348 -2.22 -29.89 1.67
CA ASN A 348 -3.18 -28.89 1.24
C ASN A 348 -2.60 -27.96 0.11
N ALA A 349 -3.45 -27.38 -0.78
CA ALA A 349 -3.08 -26.35 -1.80
C ALA A 349 -3.90 -25.01 -1.69
N SER A 350 -3.32 -23.78 -1.70
CA SER A 350 -4.02 -22.50 -1.36
C SER A 350 -3.93 -21.48 -2.48
N LEU A 351 -5.03 -20.89 -2.90
CA LEU A 351 -5.03 -20.05 -4.09
C LEU A 351 -5.53 -18.63 -3.80
N LEU A 352 -4.71 -17.64 -4.13
CA LEU A 352 -5.13 -16.25 -4.28
C LEU A 352 -5.14 -15.90 -5.78
N VAL A 353 -6.34 -15.66 -6.33
CA VAL A 353 -6.50 -15.12 -7.69
C VAL A 353 -6.98 -13.70 -7.57
N GLU A 354 -6.24 -12.74 -8.14
CA GLU A 354 -6.62 -11.34 -8.11
C GLU A 354 -6.90 -10.87 -9.54
N PHE A 355 -8.11 -10.36 -9.75
CA PHE A 355 -8.58 -9.89 -11.05
C PHE A 355 -9.40 -8.62 -10.91
N VAL A 356 -9.19 -7.71 -11.85
CA VAL A 356 -9.89 -6.43 -11.93
C VAL A 356 -10.86 -6.46 -13.11
N ALA A 357 -12.11 -6.07 -12.84
CA ALA A 357 -13.21 -6.16 -13.80
C ALA A 357 -14.10 -4.91 -13.73
N ARG A 358 -14.28 -4.20 -14.86
CA ARG A 358 -15.29 -3.14 -14.98
C ARG A 358 -16.50 -3.63 -15.78
N ASN A 359 -17.56 -4.00 -15.07
CA ASN A 359 -18.82 -4.48 -15.63
C ASN A 359 -20.02 -3.60 -15.22
N THR A 360 -21.04 -3.57 -16.08
CA THR A 360 -22.34 -2.88 -15.88
C THR A 360 -23.48 -3.87 -15.61
N ALA A 361 -23.12 -5.10 -15.24
CA ALA A 361 -24.00 -6.24 -14.99
C ALA A 361 -23.20 -7.26 -14.15
N SER A 362 -23.87 -8.25 -13.57
CA SER A 362 -23.20 -9.37 -12.89
C SER A 362 -22.26 -10.12 -13.84
N SER A 363 -21.22 -10.74 -13.29
CA SER A 363 -20.24 -11.54 -14.04
C SER A 363 -19.57 -12.52 -13.07
N THR A 364 -19.42 -13.78 -13.49
CA THR A 364 -18.82 -14.85 -12.69
C THR A 364 -17.45 -15.19 -13.24
N CYS A 365 -16.45 -15.34 -12.36
CA CYS A 365 -15.20 -16.02 -12.70
C CYS A 365 -15.30 -17.46 -12.19
N VAL A 366 -14.92 -18.45 -13.01
CA VAL A 366 -14.92 -19.86 -12.63
C VAL A 366 -13.48 -20.37 -12.69
N ILE A 367 -12.93 -20.70 -11.52
CA ILE A 367 -11.60 -21.27 -11.38
C ILE A 367 -11.75 -22.80 -11.38
N ASN A 368 -10.97 -23.49 -12.20
CA ASN A 368 -10.85 -24.94 -12.22
C ASN A 368 -9.40 -25.31 -11.93
N LEU A 369 -9.18 -26.32 -11.10
CA LEU A 369 -7.89 -26.79 -10.59
C LEU A 369 -7.74 -28.30 -10.83
#